data_AF-A0A096C187-F1
#
_entry.id   AF-A0A096C187-F1
#
_cell.length_a   1.000
_cell.length_b   1.000
_cell.length_c   1.000
_cell.angle_alpha   90.00
_cell.angle_beta   90.00
_cell.angle_gamma   90.00
#
_symmetry.space_group_name_H-M   'P 1'
#
loop_
_entity.id
_entity.type
_entity.pdbx_description
1 polymer ?
#
loop_
_entity_poly.entity_id
_entity_poly.type
_entity_poly.pdbx_seq_one_letter_code
_entity_poly.pdbx_strand_id
1 'polypeptide(L)'
;MEQEKIEELQTYKEFVRYLAEETKGFTDEIIEAFYDSDFVKFCGYINAKRIFHKGEPCLKFNYEAKTYIANWQSDDNYGVWQRGHNDSYYGYLLFPTKEDGRYFLLEYEM
;
A
#
# COMPACT_ATOMS: atom_id res chain seq x y z
N MET A 1 23.90 1.17 19.06
CA MET A 1 23.84 2.30 20.02
C MET A 1 22.50 3.01 19.89
N GLU A 2 22.07 3.78 20.88
CA GLU A 2 20.79 4.52 20.84
C GLU A 2 20.69 5.46 19.62
N GLN A 3 21.82 6.07 19.24
CA GLN A 3 21.89 6.99 18.11
C GLN A 3 21.64 6.33 16.74
N GLU A 4 22.18 5.12 16.52
CA GLU A 4 21.91 4.35 15.28
C GLU A 4 20.41 4.04 15.13
N LYS A 5 19.73 3.72 16.24
CA LYS A 5 18.27 3.50 16.24
C LYS A 5 17.49 4.79 15.93
N ILE A 6 17.95 5.93 16.43
CA ILE A 6 17.32 7.23 16.16
C ILE A 6 17.47 7.59 14.67
N GLU A 7 18.65 7.39 14.09
CA GLU A 7 18.93 7.64 12.67
C GLU A 7 18.11 6.72 11.75
N GLU A 8 17.98 5.44 12.10
CA GLU A 8 17.14 4.48 11.38
C GLU A 8 15.65 4.92 11.37
N LEU A 9 15.12 5.31 12.53
CA LEU A 9 13.74 5.81 12.65
C LEU A 9 13.50 7.11 11.87
N GLN A 10 14.48 8.02 11.84
CA GLN A 10 14.40 9.24 11.03
C GLN A 10 14.36 8.93 9.54
N THR A 11 15.27 8.06 9.09
CA THR A 11 15.34 7.59 7.69
C THR A 11 14.00 6.95 7.26
N TYR A 12 13.40 6.14 8.14
CA TYR A 12 12.11 5.53 7.87
C TYR A 12 10.97 6.55 7.74
N LYS A 13 10.92 7.56 8.62
CA LYS A 13 9.91 8.63 8.53
C LYS A 13 10.08 9.47 7.25
N GLU A 14 11.30 9.76 6.84
CA GLU A 14 11.58 10.44 5.57
C GLU A 14 11.13 9.60 4.37
N PHE A 15 11.36 8.28 4.42
CA PHE A 15 10.88 7.35 3.39
C PHE A 15 9.35 7.33 3.28
N VAL A 16 8.62 7.26 4.40
CA VAL A 16 7.15 7.32 4.41
C VAL A 16 6.64 8.64 3.83
N ARG A 17 7.27 9.77 4.20
CA ARG A 17 6.93 11.09 3.63
C ARG A 17 7.16 11.15 2.12
N TYR A 18 8.28 10.60 1.65
CA TYR A 18 8.57 10.50 0.22
C TYR A 18 7.48 9.71 -0.53
N LEU A 19 7.04 8.58 0.01
CA LEU A 19 5.94 7.80 -0.59
C LEU A 19 4.63 8.59 -0.64
N ALA A 20 4.31 9.31 0.45
CA ALA A 20 3.14 10.18 0.50
C ALA A 20 3.19 11.26 -0.59
N GLU A 21 4.32 11.95 -0.75
CA GLU A 21 4.51 12.97 -1.79
C GLU A 21 4.42 12.43 -3.22
N GLU A 22 4.80 11.18 -3.45
CA GLU A 22 4.71 10.52 -4.75
C GLU A 22 3.31 9.99 -5.09
N THR A 23 2.42 9.97 -4.11
CA THR A 23 1.05 9.46 -4.27
C THR A 23 0.16 10.50 -4.93
N LYS A 24 -0.65 10.04 -5.88
CA LYS A 24 -1.74 10.80 -6.46
C LYS A 24 -3.01 10.51 -5.67
N GLY A 25 -3.23 11.18 -4.53
CA GLY A 25 -4.40 10.91 -3.68
C GLY A 25 -4.27 11.49 -2.28
N PHE A 26 -4.98 10.87 -1.33
CA PHE A 26 -4.92 11.26 0.08
C PHE A 26 -3.62 10.77 0.71
N THR A 27 -2.75 11.72 1.01
CA THR A 27 -1.43 11.46 1.62
C THR A 27 -1.52 11.00 3.06
N ASP A 28 -2.61 11.37 3.75
CA ASP A 28 -2.81 11.09 5.17
C ASP A 28 -3.04 9.59 5.40
N GLU A 29 -3.80 8.93 4.52
CA GLU A 29 -4.04 7.47 4.55
C GLU A 29 -2.74 6.64 4.46
N ILE A 30 -1.74 7.14 3.73
CA ILE A 30 -0.44 6.46 3.65
C ILE A 30 0.30 6.57 4.97
N ILE A 31 0.31 7.78 5.52
CA ILE A 31 0.96 8.07 6.79
C ILE A 31 0.30 7.25 7.91
N GLU A 32 -1.03 7.19 7.93
CA GLU A 32 -1.81 6.37 8.86
C GLU A 32 -1.55 4.87 8.67
N ALA A 33 -1.54 4.36 7.44
CA ALA A 33 -1.23 2.95 7.18
C ALA A 33 0.13 2.54 7.76
N PHE A 34 1.13 3.41 7.71
CA PHE A 34 2.46 3.16 8.30
C PHE A 34 2.53 3.40 9.83
N TYR A 35 1.56 4.10 10.43
CA TYR A 35 1.48 4.31 11.87
C TYR A 35 0.64 3.27 12.60
N ASP A 36 -0.39 2.73 11.95
CA ASP A 36 -1.37 1.83 12.57
C ASP A 36 -0.94 0.36 12.64
N SER A 37 0.18 -0.01 12.01
CA SER A 37 0.68 -1.39 12.08
C SER A 37 2.20 -1.47 12.19
N ASP A 38 2.65 -2.23 13.19
CA ASP A 38 4.04 -2.66 13.35
C ASP A 38 4.54 -3.55 12.18
N PHE A 39 3.65 -3.93 11.25
CA PHE A 39 3.88 -4.93 10.22
C PHE A 39 3.57 -4.43 8.80
N VAL A 40 3.65 -3.12 8.53
CA VAL A 40 3.59 -2.60 7.16
C VAL A 40 4.96 -2.65 6.50
N LYS A 41 5.02 -3.32 5.34
CA LYS A 41 6.22 -3.48 4.53
C LYS A 41 6.01 -2.90 3.14
N PHE A 42 6.92 -2.02 2.73
CA PHE A 42 6.97 -1.57 1.33
C PHE A 42 7.55 -2.68 0.44
N CYS A 43 6.77 -3.08 -0.56
CA CYS A 43 7.12 -4.15 -1.50
C CYS A 43 7.65 -3.64 -2.86
N GLY A 44 7.68 -2.32 -3.05
CA GLY A 44 8.12 -1.68 -4.29
C GLY A 44 6.99 -1.14 -5.15
N TYR A 45 7.36 -0.71 -6.34
CA TYR A 45 6.43 -0.22 -7.35
C TYR A 45 5.95 -1.36 -8.25
N ILE A 46 4.66 -1.36 -8.55
CA ILE A 46 4.01 -2.34 -9.42
C ILE A 46 3.14 -1.63 -10.46
N ASN A 47 2.90 -2.33 -11.56
CA ASN A 47 1.88 -1.92 -12.52
C ASN A 47 0.57 -2.63 -12.18
N ALA A 48 -0.53 -1.87 -12.16
CA ALA A 48 -1.86 -2.41 -11.97
C ALA A 48 -2.81 -1.93 -13.08
N LYS A 49 -3.71 -2.81 -13.48
CA LYS A 49 -4.74 -2.51 -14.48
C LYS A 49 -6.07 -2.29 -13.78
N ARG A 50 -6.72 -1.15 -14.06
CA ARG A 50 -8.12 -0.92 -13.68
C ARG A 50 -9.02 -1.89 -14.44
N ILE A 51 -9.85 -2.62 -13.71
CA ILE A 51 -10.84 -3.56 -14.23
C ILE A 51 -12.18 -3.36 -13.52
N PHE A 52 -13.25 -3.91 -14.10
CA PHE A 52 -14.51 -4.11 -13.38
C PHE A 52 -14.64 -5.59 -13.03
N HIS A 53 -14.87 -5.90 -11.76
CA HIS A 53 -15.07 -7.26 -11.28
C HIS A 53 -16.31 -7.29 -10.38
N LYS A 54 -17.25 -8.19 -10.67
CA LYS A 54 -18.53 -8.32 -9.93
C LYS A 54 -19.33 -7.02 -9.79
N GLY A 55 -19.21 -6.12 -10.76
CA GLY A 55 -19.92 -4.83 -10.78
C GLY A 55 -19.20 -3.69 -10.06
N GLU A 56 -18.02 -3.94 -9.48
CA GLU A 56 -17.24 -2.96 -8.74
C GLU A 56 -15.92 -2.63 -9.47
N PRO A 57 -15.40 -1.39 -9.34
CA PRO A 57 -14.08 -1.05 -9.82
C PRO A 57 -13.01 -1.76 -8.97
N CYS A 58 -12.02 -2.34 -9.64
CA CYS A 58 -10.93 -3.05 -9.00
C CYS A 58 -9.59 -2.79 -9.71
N LEU A 59 -8.50 -3.14 -9.03
CA LEU A 59 -7.16 -3.17 -9.58
C LEU A 59 -6.69 -4.62 -9.70
N LYS A 60 -6.30 -5.01 -10.91
CA LYS A 60 -5.63 -6.28 -11.17
C LYS A 60 -4.13 -6.07 -11.26
N PHE A 61 -3.36 -6.80 -10.47
CA PHE A 61 -1.91 -6.70 -10.44
C PHE A 61 -1.25 -8.07 -10.23
N ASN A 62 0.06 -8.13 -10.50
CA ASN A 62 0.86 -9.32 -10.26
C ASN A 62 1.92 -9.02 -9.19
N TYR A 63 2.09 -9.92 -8.24
CA TYR A 63 3.13 -9.87 -7.22
C TYR A 63 3.54 -11.31 -6.84
N GLU A 64 4.84 -11.58 -6.68
CA GLU A 64 5.39 -12.90 -6.37
C GLU A 64 4.78 -14.07 -7.19
N ALA A 65 4.77 -13.92 -8.53
CA ALA A 65 4.21 -14.89 -9.47
C ALA A 65 2.71 -15.21 -9.31
N LYS A 66 1.99 -14.45 -8.49
CA LYS A 66 0.52 -14.55 -8.31
C LYS A 66 -0.16 -13.32 -8.89
N THR A 67 -1.43 -13.50 -9.25
CA THR A 67 -2.32 -12.42 -9.71
C THR A 67 -3.37 -12.15 -8.66
N TYR A 68 -3.56 -10.87 -8.35
CA TYR A 68 -4.49 -10.39 -7.34
C TYR A 68 -5.51 -9.44 -7.96
N ILE A 69 -6.67 -9.32 -7.31
CA ILE A 69 -7.72 -8.36 -7.65
C ILE A 69 -8.05 -7.60 -6.37
N ALA A 70 -7.52 -6.39 -6.25
CA ALA A 70 -7.81 -5.48 -5.15
C ALA A 70 -9.07 -4.68 -5.44
N ASN A 71 -9.97 -4.57 -4.47
CA ASN A 71 -11.12 -3.67 -4.54
C ASN A 71 -10.62 -2.23 -4.51
N TRP A 72 -11.22 -1.37 -5.32
CA TRP A 72 -10.86 0.04 -5.36
C TRP A 72 -11.70 0.84 -4.36
N GLN A 73 -11.05 1.45 -3.37
CA GLN A 73 -11.68 2.40 -2.46
C GLN A 73 -11.71 3.76 -3.15
N SER A 74 -12.86 4.13 -3.69
CA SER A 74 -12.98 5.35 -4.51
C SER A 74 -12.75 6.63 -3.74
N ASP A 75 -13.19 6.66 -2.49
CA ASP A 75 -13.23 7.85 -1.67
C ASP A 75 -11.83 8.24 -1.22
N ASP A 76 -11.02 7.22 -0.90
CA ASP A 76 -9.66 7.39 -0.40
C ASP A 76 -8.59 7.16 -1.49
N ASN A 77 -9.02 6.70 -2.67
CA ASN A 77 -8.21 6.56 -3.88
C ASN A 77 -7.02 5.58 -3.73
N TYR A 78 -7.29 4.39 -3.18
CA TYR A 78 -6.34 3.27 -3.10
C TYR A 78 -7.02 1.91 -3.36
N GLY A 79 -6.21 0.90 -3.69
CA GLY A 79 -6.67 -0.47 -3.86
C GLY A 79 -6.40 -1.31 -2.62
N VAL A 80 -7.35 -2.17 -2.24
CA VAL A 80 -7.20 -3.12 -1.13
C VAL A 80 -7.46 -4.54 -1.61
N TRP A 81 -6.49 -5.41 -1.40
CA TRP A 81 -6.74 -6.83 -1.39
C TRP A 81 -6.46 -7.36 0.02
N GLN A 82 -7.37 -8.13 0.58
CA GLN A 82 -7.18 -8.68 1.92
C GLN A 82 -7.74 -10.10 2.03
N ARG A 83 -7.14 -10.89 2.90
CA ARG A 83 -7.63 -12.21 3.29
C ARG A 83 -7.54 -12.36 4.80
N GLY A 84 -8.68 -12.65 5.42
CA GLY A 84 -8.72 -13.02 6.84
C GLY A 84 -8.37 -14.50 7.03
N HIS A 85 -7.64 -14.80 8.11
CA HIS A 85 -7.45 -16.14 8.62
C HIS A 85 -7.40 -16.11 10.16
N ASN A 86 -8.42 -16.67 10.81
CA ASN A 86 -8.65 -16.54 12.26
C ASN A 86 -8.86 -15.06 12.68
N ASP A 87 -8.17 -14.62 13.73
CA ASP A 87 -8.20 -13.26 14.27
C ASP A 87 -7.21 -12.32 13.56
N SER A 88 -6.55 -12.78 12.49
CA SER A 88 -5.56 -11.99 11.74
C SER A 88 -5.97 -11.76 10.29
N TYR A 89 -5.55 -10.62 9.75
CA TYR A 89 -5.71 -10.19 8.38
C TYR A 89 -4.34 -9.98 7.75
N TYR A 90 -4.17 -10.49 6.54
CA TYR A 90 -3.04 -10.14 5.69
C TYR A 90 -3.55 -9.59 4.37
N GLY A 91 -2.87 -8.58 3.86
CA GLY A 91 -3.31 -7.92 2.66
C GLY A 91 -2.27 -7.06 1.98
N TYR A 92 -2.74 -6.43 0.91
CA TYR A 92 -2.02 -5.54 0.04
C TYR A 92 -2.77 -4.24 -0.13
N LEU A 93 -2.08 -3.13 0.10
CA LEU A 93 -2.54 -1.79 -0.24
C LEU A 93 -1.82 -1.30 -1.49
N LEU A 94 -2.57 -0.72 -2.43
CA LEU A 94 -2.06 -0.17 -3.68
C LEU A 94 -2.37 1.30 -3.75
N PHE A 95 -1.36 2.13 -3.58
CA PHE A 95 -1.49 3.58 -3.68
C PHE A 95 -1.03 4.04 -5.07
N PRO A 96 -1.86 4.80 -5.80
CA PRO A 96 -1.50 5.29 -7.13
C PRO A 96 -0.36 6.31 -7.04
N THR A 97 0.62 6.22 -7.93
CA THR A 97 1.64 7.26 -8.03
C THR A 97 1.20 8.37 -8.99
N LYS A 98 2.04 9.40 -9.14
CA LYS A 98 1.89 10.42 -10.19
C LYS A 98 1.94 9.86 -11.62
N GLU A 99 2.55 8.67 -11.81
CA GLU A 99 2.62 7.97 -13.09
C GLU A 99 1.38 7.08 -13.27
N ASP A 100 0.60 7.32 -14.33
CA ASP A 100 -0.64 6.59 -14.55
C ASP A 100 -0.40 5.07 -14.73
N GLY A 101 -1.16 4.26 -14.00
CA GLY A 101 -1.03 2.79 -14.03
C GLY A 101 0.07 2.22 -13.14
N ARG A 102 0.88 3.09 -12.52
CA ARG A 102 1.90 2.72 -11.54
C ARG A 102 1.39 2.97 -10.12
N TYR A 103 1.67 2.01 -9.26
CA TYR A 103 1.27 2.00 -7.86
C TYR A 103 2.49 1.60 -7.03
N PHE A 104 2.56 2.00 -5.77
CA PHE A 104 3.38 1.25 -4.83
C PHE A 104 2.51 0.31 -4.01
N LEU A 105 3.14 -0.81 -3.65
CA LEU A 105 2.53 -1.91 -2.95
C LEU A 105 3.02 -1.92 -1.51
N LEU A 106 2.09 -1.90 -0.57
CA LEU A 106 2.35 -2.19 0.83
C LEU A 106 1.76 -3.54 1.16
N GLU A 107 2.53 -4.37 1.84
CA GLU A 107 2.07 -5.60 2.50
C GLU A 107 1.83 -5.29 3.97
N TYR A 108 0.71 -5.75 4.52
CA TYR A 108 0.39 -5.57 5.93
C TYR A 108 -0.13 -6.86 6.55
N GLU A 109 0.08 -6.98 7.85
CA GLU A 109 -0.50 -7.98 8.74
C GLU A 109 -1.10 -7.26 9.95
N MET A 110 -2.32 -7.62 10.34
CA MET A 110 -3.05 -7.10 11.51
C MET A 110 -3.69 -8.24 12.27
#